data_AF-A0A966UM61-F1
#
_entry.id   AF-A0A966UM61-F1
#
_cell.length_a   1.000
_cell.length_b   1.000
_cell.length_c   1.000
_cell.angle_alpha   90.00
_cell.angle_beta   90.00
_cell.angle_gamma   90.00
#
_symmetry.space_group_name_H-M   'P 1'
#
loop_
_entity.id
_entity.type
_entity.pdbx_description
1 polymer ?
#
loop_
_entity_poly.entity_id
_entity_poly.type
_entity_poly.pdbx_seq_one_letter_code
_entity_poly.pdbx_strand_id
1 'polypeptide(L)'
;MYKKEKKKCSNPECQKVFVAKVYNAIYCSPECRRIVTNKNLLANYYEKKNNKNKKRICKTEGCTTILSKYNKEKICENCKRERFVKRLMSWGWTEEHARRGMQ
;
A
#
# COMPACT_ATOMS: atom_id res chain seq x y z
N MET A 1 -28.51 10.05 -15.74
CA MET A 1 -27.59 11.01 -16.39
C MET A 1 -26.47 11.35 -15.43
N TYR A 2 -25.21 11.06 -15.77
CA TYR A 2 -24.07 11.44 -14.93
C TYR A 2 -23.95 12.96 -14.88
N LYS A 3 -23.98 13.54 -13.67
CA LYS A 3 -23.77 14.98 -13.47
C LYS A 3 -22.36 15.32 -13.92
N LYS A 4 -22.24 16.30 -14.82
CA LYS A 4 -20.96 16.83 -15.33
C LYS A 4 -20.25 17.59 -14.21
N GLU A 5 -19.55 16.87 -13.34
CA GLU A 5 -18.75 17.47 -12.27
C GLU A 5 -17.46 18.07 -12.83
N LYS A 6 -17.14 19.29 -12.38
CA LYS A 6 -15.86 19.94 -12.63
C LYS A 6 -14.84 19.36 -11.65
N LYS A 7 -13.79 18.73 -12.15
CA LYS A 7 -12.69 18.14 -11.36
C LYS A 7 -11.37 18.83 -11.71
N LYS A 8 -10.46 18.93 -10.74
CA LYS A 8 -9.10 19.44 -10.96
C LYS A 8 -8.20 18.28 -11.40
N CYS A 9 -7.41 18.48 -12.44
CA CYS A 9 -6.45 17.49 -12.91
C CYS A 9 -5.42 17.16 -11.82
N SER A 10 -5.23 15.87 -11.52
CA SER A 10 -4.25 15.44 -10.51
C SER A 10 -2.80 15.54 -10.96
N ASN A 11 -2.52 15.88 -12.23
CA ASN A 11 -1.14 16.17 -12.64
C ASN A 11 -0.69 17.49 -12.00
N PRO A 12 0.36 17.49 -11.16
CA PRO A 12 0.82 18.68 -10.44
C PRO A 12 1.27 19.81 -11.36
N GLU A 13 1.69 19.52 -12.60
CA GLU A 13 2.10 20.52 -13.59
C GLU A 13 0.92 21.11 -14.37
N CYS A 14 -0.18 20.36 -14.51
CA CYS A 14 -1.32 20.82 -15.31
C CYS A 14 -2.35 21.55 -14.45
N GLN A 15 -2.84 20.91 -13.39
CA GLN A 15 -3.82 21.47 -12.44
C GLN A 15 -5.09 22.11 -13.03
N LYS A 16 -5.37 21.91 -14.33
CA LYS A 16 -6.54 22.48 -15.00
C LYS A 16 -7.84 21.88 -14.46
N VAL A 17 -8.88 22.70 -14.37
CA VAL A 17 -10.24 22.25 -14.08
C VAL A 17 -10.86 21.74 -15.37
N PHE A 18 -11.39 20.50 -15.35
CA PHE A 18 -12.00 19.86 -16.50
C PHE A 18 -13.34 19.23 -16.13
N VAL A 19 -14.20 19.05 -17.12
CA VAL A 19 -15.46 18.34 -16.94
C VAL A 19 -15.20 16.84 -17.08
N ALA A 20 -15.42 16.10 -16.00
CA ALA A 20 -15.21 14.67 -15.98
C ALA A 20 -16.23 13.96 -16.88
N LYS A 21 -15.76 13.21 -17.88
CA LYS A 21 -16.63 12.36 -18.72
C LYS A 21 -17.14 11.13 -17.97
N VAL A 22 -16.38 10.66 -16.98
CA VAL A 22 -16.67 9.48 -16.13
C VAL A 22 -16.36 9.82 -14.68
N TYR A 23 -17.07 9.21 -13.73
CA TYR A 23 -16.92 9.49 -12.29
C TYR A 23 -15.49 9.36 -11.76
N ASN A 24 -14.74 8.37 -12.24
CA ASN A 24 -13.36 8.08 -11.83
C ASN A 24 -12.31 8.82 -12.68
N ALA A 25 -12.71 9.76 -13.53
CA ALA A 25 -11.76 10.56 -14.29
C ALA A 25 -11.01 11.52 -13.36
N ILE A 26 -9.69 11.32 -13.28
CA ILE A 26 -8.77 12.09 -12.42
C ILE A 26 -7.90 13.05 -13.25
N TYR A 27 -7.70 12.76 -14.54
CA TYR A 27 -6.85 13.53 -15.45
C TYR A 27 -7.68 14.19 -16.54
N CYS A 28 -7.31 15.41 -16.91
CA CYS A 28 -7.99 16.17 -17.97
C CYS A 28 -7.74 15.63 -19.38
N SER A 29 -6.60 14.95 -19.61
CA SER A 29 -6.22 14.39 -20.91
C SER A 29 -5.44 13.09 -20.76
N PRO A 30 -5.41 12.23 -21.80
CA PRO A 30 -4.55 11.04 -21.84
C PRO A 30 -3.07 11.37 -21.67
N GLU A 31 -2.62 12.53 -22.16
CA GLU A 31 -1.24 13.00 -22.03
C GLU A 31 -0.86 13.27 -20.57
N CYS A 32 -1.73 13.94 -19.81
CA CYS A 32 -1.51 14.16 -18.37
C CYS A 32 -1.40 12.84 -17.62
N ARG A 33 -2.21 11.84 -17.98
CA ARG A 33 -2.10 10.49 -17.42
C ARG A 33 -0.75 9.86 -17.77
N ARG A 34 -0.28 10.00 -19.01
CA ARG A 34 1.00 9.42 -19.47
C ARG A 34 2.19 10.02 -18.73
N ILE A 35 2.23 11.34 -18.56
CA ILE A 35 3.30 12.05 -17.83
C ILE A 35 3.40 11.53 -16.40
N VAL A 36 2.28 11.50 -15.67
CA VAL A 36 2.25 11.02 -14.28
C VAL A 36 2.58 9.53 -14.19
N THR A 37 2.06 8.71 -15.11
CA THR A 37 2.36 7.28 -15.14
C THR A 37 3.85 7.01 -15.37
N ASN A 38 4.48 7.72 -16.30
CA ASN A 38 5.91 7.58 -16.57
C ASN A 38 6.76 8.00 -15.37
N LYS A 39 6.41 9.13 -14.73
CA LYS A 39 7.08 9.59 -13.49
C LYS A 39 6.99 8.54 -12.38
N ASN A 40 5.80 7.99 -12.14
CA ASN A 40 5.59 6.95 -11.12
C ASN A 40 6.32 5.65 -11.46
N LEU A 41 6.32 5.24 -12.73
CA LEU A 41 7.02 4.03 -13.18
C LEU A 41 8.53 4.15 -12.96
N LEU A 42 9.10 5.32 -13.27
CA LEU A 42 10.52 5.60 -13.07
C LEU A 42 10.89 5.63 -11.57
N ALA A 43 10.06 6.28 -10.74
CA ALA A 43 10.25 6.29 -9.29
C ALA A 43 10.23 4.85 -8.72
N ASN A 44 9.25 4.05 -9.11
CA ASN A 44 9.14 2.64 -8.72
C ASN A 44 10.33 1.80 -9.19
N TYR A 45 10.86 2.09 -10.38
CA TYR A 45 12.05 1.41 -10.90
C TYR A 45 13.26 1.68 -10.00
N TYR A 46 13.53 2.95 -9.68
CA TYR A 46 14.66 3.31 -8.81
C TYR A 46 14.48 2.81 -7.37
N GLU A 47 13.27 2.85 -6.83
CA GLU A 47 12.98 2.28 -5.51
C GLU A 47 13.30 0.77 -5.47
N LYS A 48 12.84 0.01 -6.48
CA LYS A 48 13.14 -1.42 -6.60
C LYS A 48 14.64 -1.68 -6.79
N LYS A 49 15.33 -0.86 -7.58
CA LYS A 49 16.77 -0.95 -7.79
C LYS A 49 17.53 -0.74 -6.48
N ASN A 50 17.18 0.31 -5.73
CA ASN A 50 17.80 0.63 -4.43
C ASN A 50 17.54 -0.45 -3.38
N ASN A 51 16.41 -1.15 -3.47
CA ASN A 51 16.02 -2.19 -2.51
C ASN A 51 16.48 -3.60 -2.92
N LYS A 52 17.07 -3.78 -4.11
CA LYS A 52 17.40 -5.12 -4.67
C LYS A 52 18.31 -5.95 -3.75
N ASN A 53 19.28 -5.33 -3.10
CA ASN A 53 20.26 -6.00 -2.25
C ASN A 53 20.02 -5.78 -0.74
N LYS A 54 18.96 -5.05 -0.37
CA LYS A 54 18.69 -4.72 1.03
C LYS A 54 17.95 -5.88 1.68
N LYS A 55 18.54 -6.46 2.72
CA LYS A 55 17.85 -7.39 3.61
C LYS A 55 16.85 -6.61 4.45
N ARG A 56 15.57 -6.96 4.35
CA ARG A 56 14.52 -6.39 5.19
C ARG A 56 14.40 -7.24 6.43
N ILE A 57 14.61 -6.66 7.60
CA ILE A 57 14.42 -7.34 8.89
C ILE A 57 13.04 -6.96 9.42
N CYS A 58 12.41 -7.88 10.15
CA CYS A 58 11.16 -7.61 10.86
C CYS A 58 11.31 -6.37 11.76
N LYS A 59 10.30 -5.49 11.74
CA LYS A 59 10.31 -4.26 12.57
C LYS A 59 10.08 -4.54 14.06
N THR A 60 9.51 -5.70 14.41
CA THR A 60 9.22 -6.05 15.80
C THR A 60 10.50 -6.13 16.61
N GLU A 61 10.52 -5.47 17.77
CA GLU A 61 11.64 -5.51 18.70
C GLU A 61 11.98 -6.96 19.08
N GLY A 62 13.27 -7.30 19.04
CA GLY A 62 13.76 -8.67 19.29
C GLY A 62 13.58 -9.68 18.15
N CYS A 63 12.92 -9.31 17.04
CA CYS A 63 12.76 -10.21 15.89
C CYS A 63 13.87 -9.99 14.85
N THR A 64 14.71 -11.02 14.64
CA THR A 64 15.82 -10.99 13.66
C THR A 64 15.45 -11.60 12.31
N THR A 65 14.18 -12.00 12.12
CA THR A 65 13.73 -12.67 10.90
C THR A 65 13.89 -11.78 9.66
N ILE A 66 14.58 -12.30 8.65
CA ILE A 66 14.69 -11.67 7.34
C ILE A 66 13.37 -11.90 6.58
N LEU A 67 12.73 -10.82 6.18
CA LEU A 67 11.47 -10.85 5.45
C LEU A 67 11.70 -11.32 4.02
N SER A 68 10.85 -12.25 3.58
CA SER A 68 10.79 -12.69 2.19
C SER A 68 10.52 -11.52 1.24
N LYS A 69 11.04 -11.63 0.02
CA LYS A 69 10.77 -10.70 -1.09
C LYS A 69 9.27 -10.55 -1.37
N TYR A 70 8.48 -11.59 -1.12
CA TYR A 70 7.04 -11.58 -1.33
C TYR A 70 6.26 -10.93 -0.18
N ASN A 71 6.90 -10.71 0.98
CA ASN A 71 6.28 -10.02 2.09
C ASN A 71 6.27 -8.50 1.85
N LYS A 72 5.08 -7.95 1.58
CA LYS A 72 4.88 -6.51 1.40
C LYS A 72 4.86 -5.76 2.73
N GLU A 73 4.61 -6.43 3.84
CA GLU A 73 4.54 -5.84 5.19
C GLU A 73 5.93 -5.67 5.83
N LYS A 74 6.04 -4.81 6.84
CA LYS A 74 7.29 -4.58 7.60
C LYS A 74 7.48 -5.55 8.78
N ILE A 75 6.57 -6.50 8.94
CA ILE A 75 6.50 -7.44 10.07
C ILE A 75 6.46 -8.86 9.49
N CYS A 76 7.06 -9.83 10.16
CA CYS A 76 7.00 -11.23 9.75
C CYS A 76 5.64 -11.85 10.11
N GLU A 77 5.29 -12.95 9.44
CA GLU A 77 3.99 -13.61 9.65
C GLU A 77 3.80 -14.09 11.10
N ASN A 78 4.89 -14.50 11.77
CA ASN A 78 4.84 -14.89 13.17
C ASN A 78 4.46 -13.72 14.09
N CYS A 79 5.16 -12.59 13.98
CA CYS A 79 4.84 -11.40 14.77
C CYS A 79 3.46 -10.82 14.45
N LYS A 80 2.97 -11.01 13.22
CA LYS A 80 1.61 -10.62 12.83
C LYS A 80 0.57 -11.47 13.56
N ARG A 81 0.75 -12.79 13.59
CA ARG A 81 -0.09 -13.73 14.35
C ARG A 81 -0.09 -13.39 15.85
N GLU A 82 1.08 -13.20 16.45
CA GLU A 82 1.19 -12.82 17.87
C GLU A 82 0.48 -11.51 18.19
N ARG A 83 0.61 -10.51 17.32
CA ARG A 83 -0.12 -9.23 17.48
C ARG A 83 -1.63 -9.43 17.39
N PHE A 84 -2.10 -10.32 16.52
CA PHE A 84 -3.51 -10.65 16.38
C PHE A 84 -4.05 -11.37 17.62
N VAL A 85 -3.33 -12.36 18.15
CA VAL A 85 -3.65 -13.04 19.42
C VAL A 85 -3.79 -12.04 20.56
N LYS A 86 -2.79 -11.17 20.75
CA LYS A 86 -2.83 -10.13 21.80
C LYS A 86 -4.04 -9.21 21.69
N ARG A 87 -4.44 -8.88 20.46
CA ARG A 87 -5.65 -8.07 20.21
C ARG A 87 -6.92 -8.82 20.60
N LEU A 88 -7.03 -10.10 20.26
CA LEU A 88 -8.18 -10.93 20.66
C LEU A 88 -8.26 -11.09 22.18
N MET A 89 -7.12 -11.32 22.83
CA MET A 89 -7.06 -11.39 24.30
C MET A 89 -7.49 -10.07 24.95
N SER A 90 -7.09 -8.92 24.38
CA SER A 90 -7.58 -7.61 24.82
C SER A 90 -9.10 -7.43 24.67
N TRP A 91 -9.76 -8.24 23.85
CA TRP A 91 -11.22 -8.23 23.67
C TRP A 91 -11.93 -9.30 24.53
N GLY A 92 -11.22 -9.95 25.46
CA GLY A 92 -11.79 -10.92 26.41
C GLY A 92 -11.75 -12.37 25.95
N TRP A 93 -11.05 -12.70 24.86
CA TRP A 93 -10.87 -14.08 24.42
C TRP A 93 -9.80 -14.80 25.25
N THR A 94 -10.03 -16.07 25.59
CA THR A 94 -8.97 -16.89 26.20
C THR A 94 -7.87 -17.23 25.18
N GLU A 95 -6.64 -17.44 25.65
CA GLU A 95 -5.48 -17.67 24.78
C GLU A 95 -5.66 -18.89 23.86
N GLU A 96 -6.28 -19.97 24.36
CA GLU A 96 -6.61 -21.16 23.58
C GLU A 96 -7.58 -20.86 22.43
N HIS A 97 -8.64 -20.09 22.71
CA HIS A 97 -9.61 -19.69 21.68
C HIS A 97 -8.98 -18.73 20.67
N ALA A 98 -8.14 -17.81 21.15
CA ALA A 98 -7.46 -16.85 20.28
C ALA A 98 -6.49 -17.53 19.30
N ARG A 99 -5.86 -18.66 19.68
CA ARG A 99 -4.95 -19.44 18.82
C ARG A 99 -5.62 -20.53 17.99
N ARG A 100 -6.90 -20.81 18.23
CA ARG A 100 -7.65 -21.87 17.52
C ARG A 100 -7.67 -21.56 16.01
N GLY A 101 -7.16 -22.47 15.19
CA GLY A 101 -7.17 -22.35 13.72
C GLY A 101 -5.98 -21.59 13.11
N MET A 102 -4.92 -21.29 13.88
CA MET A 102 -3.69 -20.67 13.36
C MET A 102 -2.59 -21.66 12.89
N GLN A 103 -2.98 -22.84 12.40
CA GLN A 103 -2.06 -23.81 11.78
C GLN A 103 -1.65 -23.37 10.37
#